data_AF-A0A4R4ENX8-F1
#
_entry.id   AF-A0A4R4ENX8-F1
#
_cell.length_a   1.000
_cell.length_b   1.000
_cell.length_c   1.000
_cell.angle_alpha   90.00
_cell.angle_beta   90.00
_cell.angle_gamma   90.00
#
_symmetry.space_group_name_H-M   'P 1'
#
loop_
_entity.id
_entity.type
_entity.pdbx_description
1 polymer ?
#
loop_
_entity_poly.entity_id
_entity_poly.type
_entity_poly.pdbx_seq_one_letter_code
_entity_poly.pdbx_strand_id
1 'polypeptide(L)'
;MAIVMIQGPDAGAGGVSDDVHEALDARAQAAGQSLVHVRCDDARQLVERLGRLEGEGADIILLDPGRCARDDRLHATLQHLPVPYIEVHPGRRASAGAGQPQPGPRVAVIDGYQAQSYTLAMSLALETLGCAESENDVHVGT
;
A
#
# COMPACT_ATOMS: atom_id res chain seq x y z
N MET A 1 1.46 15.32 -4.10
CA MET A 1 1.97 14.00 -3.70
C MET A 1 0.80 13.03 -3.76
N ALA A 2 1.04 11.82 -4.26
CA ALA A 2 0.00 10.86 -4.59
C ALA A 2 0.28 9.50 -3.94
N ILE A 3 -0.73 9.00 -3.23
CA ILE A 3 -0.76 7.66 -2.67
C ILE A 3 -1.58 6.80 -3.64
N VAL A 4 -1.03 5.67 -4.06
CA VAL A 4 -1.76 4.74 -4.94
C VAL A 4 -2.08 3.47 -4.18
N MET A 5 -3.36 3.14 -4.08
CA MET A 5 -3.84 1.90 -3.51
C MET A 5 -4.17 0.90 -4.61
N ILE A 6 -3.37 -0.15 -4.73
CA ILE A 6 -3.60 -1.25 -5.67
C ILE A 6 -4.16 -2.44 -4.91
N GLN A 7 -5.35 -2.89 -5.31
CA GLN A 7 -5.99 -4.11 -4.81
C GLN A 7 -5.96 -5.16 -5.91
N GLY A 8 -5.38 -6.30 -5.59
CA GLY A 8 -5.35 -7.48 -6.43
C GLY A 8 -6.66 -8.27 -6.35
N PRO A 9 -6.73 -9.38 -7.08
CA PRO A 9 -7.91 -10.21 -7.07
C PRO A 9 -8.20 -10.81 -5.69
N ASP A 10 -9.48 -10.86 -5.34
CA ASP A 10 -9.93 -11.40 -4.04
C ASP A 10 -9.37 -10.61 -2.84
N ALA A 11 -8.83 -9.41 -3.08
CA ALA A 11 -8.42 -8.44 -2.06
C ALA A 11 -9.62 -8.18 -1.13
N GLY A 12 -9.56 -8.78 0.05
CA GLY A 12 -10.69 -8.87 0.97
C GLY A 12 -11.84 -9.67 0.38
N ALA A 13 -11.88 -10.99 0.58
CA ALA A 13 -13.09 -11.81 0.43
C ALA A 13 -14.27 -11.40 1.37
N GLY A 14 -14.22 -10.18 1.93
CA GLY A 14 -15.31 -9.43 2.54
C GLY A 14 -15.19 -7.93 2.23
N GLY A 15 -14.79 -7.60 0.99
CA GLY A 15 -14.49 -6.31 0.35
C GLY A 15 -14.41 -5.07 1.24
N VAL A 16 -13.35 -4.27 1.07
CA VAL A 16 -13.32 -2.93 1.65
C VAL A 16 -14.62 -2.21 1.31
N SER A 17 -15.44 -1.94 2.33
CA SER A 17 -16.73 -1.26 2.14
C SER A 17 -16.47 0.11 1.54
N ASP A 18 -17.45 0.63 0.82
CA ASP A 18 -17.39 1.99 0.28
C ASP A 18 -17.09 3.01 1.38
N ASP A 19 -17.63 2.80 2.59
CA ASP A 19 -17.35 3.61 3.79
C ASP A 19 -15.87 3.65 4.17
N VAL A 20 -15.15 2.53 4.00
CA VAL A 20 -13.72 2.46 4.33
C VAL A 20 -12.91 3.15 3.23
N HIS A 21 -13.31 3.03 1.97
CA HIS A 21 -12.71 3.78 0.87
C HIS A 21 -12.89 5.29 1.08
N GLU A 22 -14.10 5.75 1.41
CA GLU A 22 -14.40 7.15 1.69
C GLU A 22 -13.59 7.68 2.89
N ALA A 23 -13.50 6.91 3.96
CA ALA A 23 -12.70 7.28 5.13
C ALA A 23 -11.20 7.40 4.80
N LEU A 24 -10.67 6.55 3.91
CA LEU A 24 -9.28 6.61 3.47
C LEU A 24 -9.03 7.80 2.56
N ASP A 25 -9.94 8.10 1.62
CA ASP A 25 -9.84 9.26 0.75
C ASP A 25 -9.88 10.55 1.57
N ALA A 26 -10.85 10.69 2.48
CA ALA A 26 -10.94 11.83 3.38
C ALA A 26 -9.66 12.04 4.20
N ARG A 27 -9.02 10.95 4.65
CA ARG A 27 -7.75 11.00 5.39
C ARG A 27 -6.57 11.42 4.51
N ALA A 28 -6.53 10.96 3.26
CA ALA A 28 -5.53 11.39 2.28
C ALA A 28 -5.63 12.89 2.01
N GLN A 29 -6.86 13.33 1.70
CA GLN A 29 -7.16 14.73 1.38
C GLN A 29 -6.85 15.65 2.56
N ALA A 30 -7.19 15.24 3.78
CA ALA A 30 -6.86 15.99 5.00
C ALA A 30 -5.34 16.18 5.19
N ALA A 31 -4.52 15.27 4.66
CA ALA A 31 -3.06 15.36 4.66
C ALA A 31 -2.47 15.99 3.38
N GLY A 32 -3.31 16.54 2.49
CA GLY A 32 -2.88 17.14 1.22
C GLY A 32 -2.41 16.12 0.17
N GLN A 33 -2.78 14.85 0.35
CA GLN A 33 -2.44 13.75 -0.55
C GLN A 33 -3.65 13.36 -1.40
N SER A 34 -3.41 13.02 -2.67
CA SER A 34 -4.43 12.39 -3.51
C SER A 34 -4.34 10.88 -3.37
N LEU A 35 -5.47 10.21 -3.14
CA LEU A 35 -5.55 8.75 -3.10
C LEU A 35 -6.14 8.23 -4.40
N VAL A 36 -5.39 7.38 -5.10
CA VAL A 36 -5.87 6.71 -6.31
C VAL A 36 -6.14 5.25 -6.00
N HIS A 37 -7.40 4.83 -6.17
CA HIS A 37 -7.80 3.44 -6.00
C HIS A 37 -7.75 2.70 -7.34
N VAL A 38 -7.00 1.59 -7.38
CA VAL A 38 -6.88 0.72 -8.54
C VAL A 38 -7.23 -0.69 -8.12
N ARG A 39 -8.25 -1.29 -8.75
CA ARG A 39 -8.56 -2.71 -8.60
C ARG A 39 -8.09 -3.49 -9.82
N CYS A 40 -7.47 -4.64 -9.57
CA CYS A 40 -6.96 -5.55 -10.58
C CYS A 40 -7.62 -6.91 -10.40
N ASP A 41 -8.19 -7.47 -11.46
CA ASP A 41 -8.87 -8.78 -11.39
C ASP A 41 -7.91 -9.96 -11.49
N ASP A 42 -6.66 -9.74 -11.93
CA ASP A 42 -5.67 -10.77 -12.19
C ASP A 42 -4.22 -10.27 -11.99
N ALA A 43 -3.30 -11.21 -11.77
CA ALA A 43 -1.87 -10.94 -11.59
C ALA A 43 -1.27 -10.11 -12.74
N ARG A 44 -1.71 -10.39 -13.98
CA ARG A 44 -1.25 -9.68 -15.16
C ARG A 44 -1.59 -8.18 -15.09
N GLN A 45 -2.84 -7.86 -14.77
CA GLN A 45 -3.26 -6.46 -14.63
C GLN A 45 -2.47 -5.75 -13.53
N LEU A 46 -2.23 -6.44 -12.42
CA LEU A 46 -1.51 -5.89 -11.28
C LEU A 46 -0.04 -5.58 -11.63
N VAL A 47 0.66 -6.49 -12.32
CA VAL A 47 2.02 -6.27 -12.83
C VAL A 47 2.06 -5.13 -13.85
N GLU A 48 1.11 -5.10 -14.79
CA GLU A 48 1.03 -4.02 -15.79
C GLU A 48 0.77 -2.65 -15.15
N ARG A 49 0.01 -2.60 -14.04
CA ARG A 49 -0.21 -1.36 -13.28
C ARG A 49 1.03 -0.92 -12.53
N LEU A 50 1.70 -1.82 -11.82
CA LEU A 50 2.95 -1.51 -11.12
C LEU A 50 4.01 -0.95 -12.06
N GLY A 51 4.16 -1.53 -13.26
CA GLY A 51 5.10 -1.03 -14.27
C GLY A 51 4.74 0.35 -14.84
N ARG A 52 3.48 0.79 -14.77
CA ARG A 52 3.08 2.15 -15.19
C ARG A 52 3.32 3.19 -14.11
N LEU A 53 3.23 2.79 -12.84
CA LEU A 53 3.43 3.70 -11.71
C LEU A 53 4.82 4.33 -11.65
N GLU A 54 5.84 3.67 -12.22
CA GLU A 54 7.17 4.25 -12.41
C GLU A 54 7.14 5.58 -13.18
N GLY A 55 6.18 5.76 -14.10
CA GLY A 55 6.03 6.98 -14.89
C GLY A 55 4.93 7.94 -14.41
N GLU A 56 4.03 7.49 -13.53
CA GLU A 56 2.86 8.27 -13.07
C GLU A 56 3.17 9.14 -11.84
N GLY A 57 4.34 8.97 -11.21
CA GLY A 57 4.80 9.83 -10.11
C GLY A 57 4.12 9.54 -8.77
N ALA A 58 3.85 8.27 -8.48
CA ALA A 58 3.38 7.86 -7.15
C ALA A 58 4.50 8.02 -6.11
N ASP A 59 4.19 8.63 -4.97
CA ASP A 59 5.16 8.80 -3.88
C ASP A 59 5.24 7.54 -3.00
N ILE A 60 4.12 6.84 -2.81
CA ILE A 60 4.03 5.59 -2.05
C ILE A 60 2.85 4.74 -2.52
N ILE A 61 3.01 3.42 -2.43
CA ILE A 61 2.01 2.46 -2.91
C ILE A 61 1.49 1.61 -1.75
N LEU A 62 0.17 1.53 -1.60
CA LEU A 62 -0.49 0.53 -0.77
C LEU A 62 -0.85 -0.65 -1.65
N LEU A 63 -0.17 -1.78 -1.47
CA LEU A 63 -0.35 -2.97 -2.29
C LEU A 63 -1.04 -4.06 -1.49
N ASP A 64 -2.27 -4.38 -1.87
CA ASP A 64 -2.93 -5.62 -1.48
C ASP A 64 -2.85 -6.61 -2.64
N PRO A 65 -1.94 -7.60 -2.61
CA PRO A 65 -1.79 -8.53 -3.73
C PRO A 65 -2.93 -9.56 -3.81
N GLY A 66 -3.80 -9.67 -2.80
CA GLY A 66 -4.88 -10.65 -2.75
C GLY A 66 -4.39 -12.08 -2.99
N ARG A 67 -5.09 -12.85 -3.85
CA ARG A 67 -4.66 -14.22 -4.22
C ARG A 67 -3.33 -14.26 -4.99
N CYS A 68 -2.87 -13.13 -5.54
CA CYS A 68 -1.65 -13.03 -6.33
C CYS A 68 -0.38 -12.84 -5.46
N ALA A 69 -0.51 -12.87 -4.13
CA ALA A 69 0.60 -12.73 -3.18
C ALA A 69 1.75 -13.74 -3.37
N ARG A 70 1.58 -14.80 -4.17
CA ARG A 70 2.61 -15.81 -4.48
C ARG A 70 3.03 -15.85 -5.95
N ASP A 71 2.59 -14.89 -6.76
CA ASP A 71 2.92 -14.88 -8.19
C ASP A 71 4.36 -14.40 -8.39
N ASP A 72 5.22 -15.24 -8.99
CA ASP A 72 6.64 -14.91 -9.19
C ASP A 72 6.84 -13.64 -10.03
N ARG A 73 5.92 -13.34 -10.96
CA ARG A 73 6.03 -12.14 -11.81
C ARG A 73 5.78 -10.87 -11.01
N LEU A 74 4.85 -10.96 -10.04
CA LEU A 74 4.64 -9.87 -9.09
C LEU A 74 5.92 -9.63 -8.28
N HIS A 75 6.52 -10.68 -7.72
CA HIS A 75 7.74 -10.56 -6.93
C HIS A 75 8.89 -9.95 -7.73
N ALA A 76 9.10 -10.41 -8.96
CA ALA A 76 10.11 -9.84 -9.86
C ALA A 76 9.86 -8.35 -10.15
N THR A 77 8.59 -7.95 -10.31
CA THR A 77 8.23 -6.53 -10.53
C THR A 77 8.49 -5.69 -9.28
N LEU A 78 8.14 -6.19 -8.09
CA LEU A 78 8.37 -5.48 -6.82
C LEU A 78 9.85 -5.30 -6.48
N GLN A 79 10.70 -6.24 -6.90
CA GLN A 79 12.16 -6.14 -6.73
C GLN A 79 12.77 -4.98 -7.51
N HIS A 80 12.16 -4.62 -8.64
CA HIS A 80 12.62 -3.53 -9.50
C HIS A 80 11.83 -2.24 -9.31
N LEU A 81 10.81 -2.24 -8.46
CA LEU A 81 9.98 -1.08 -8.23
C LEU A 81 10.82 0.03 -7.58
N PRO A 82 10.86 1.25 -8.14
CA PRO A 82 11.64 2.37 -7.58
C PRO A 82 10.87 3.10 -6.47
N VAL A 83 9.55 2.90 -6.39
CA VAL A 83 8.66 3.57 -5.45
C VAL A 83 8.48 2.70 -4.20
N PRO A 84 8.54 3.29 -2.99
CA PRO A 84 8.28 2.55 -1.77
C PRO A 84 6.85 2.01 -1.71
N TYR A 85 6.68 0.83 -1.12
CA TYR A 85 5.36 0.23 -0.98
C TYR A 85 5.13 -0.42 0.39
N ILE A 86 3.87 -0.41 0.82
CA ILE A 86 3.37 -1.09 2.01
C ILE A 86 2.49 -2.24 1.54
N GLU A 87 2.83 -3.45 1.96
CA GLU A 87 2.10 -4.65 1.60
C GLU A 87 1.00 -4.91 2.63
N VAL A 88 -0.24 -5.11 2.17
CA VAL A 88 -1.42 -5.25 3.01
C VAL A 88 -2.08 -6.59 2.76
N HIS A 89 -2.25 -7.39 3.80
CA HIS A 89 -2.94 -8.68 3.78
C HIS A 89 -4.10 -8.63 4.77
N PRO A 90 -5.31 -8.22 4.36
CA PRO A 90 -6.45 -8.10 5.28
C PRO A 90 -6.94 -9.46 5.80
N GLY A 91 -6.72 -10.55 5.06
CA GLY A 91 -7.22 -11.88 5.39
C GLY A 91 -6.33 -12.68 6.35
N ARG A 92 -6.91 -13.65 7.06
CA ARG A 92 -6.23 -14.55 8.03
C ARG A 92 -5.22 -15.53 7.40
N ARG A 93 -5.14 -15.59 6.08
CA ARG A 93 -4.09 -16.34 5.38
C ARG A 93 -2.97 -15.36 5.05
N ALA A 94 -2.14 -15.04 6.04
CA ALA A 94 -0.74 -14.78 5.78
C ALA A 94 -0.28 -15.88 4.81
N SER A 95 -0.09 -15.55 3.54
CA SER A 95 0.57 -16.50 2.65
C SER A 95 1.90 -16.76 3.30
N ALA A 96 2.14 -17.97 3.82
CA ALA A 96 3.39 -18.37 4.45
C ALA A 96 4.57 -17.76 3.66
N GLY A 97 5.17 -16.68 4.19
CA GLY A 97 5.90 -15.69 3.38
C GLY A 97 5.66 -14.22 3.72
N ALA A 98 4.51 -13.85 4.29
CA ALA A 98 4.28 -12.50 4.83
C ALA A 98 5.34 -12.20 5.91
N GLY A 99 6.26 -11.29 5.62
CA GLY A 99 7.39 -10.95 6.49
C GLY A 99 8.73 -11.60 6.13
N GLN A 100 8.82 -12.46 5.11
CA GLN A 100 10.13 -12.83 4.57
C GLN A 100 10.76 -11.60 3.90
N PRO A 101 12.01 -11.21 4.24
CA PRO A 101 12.66 -10.08 3.61
C PRO A 101 12.73 -10.30 2.10
N GLN A 102 12.05 -9.45 1.35
CA GLN A 102 12.11 -9.44 -0.11
C GLN A 102 13.06 -8.30 -0.54
N PRO A 103 13.90 -8.52 -1.55
CA PRO A 103 14.62 -7.41 -2.16
C PRO A 103 13.60 -6.43 -2.78
N GLY A 104 13.70 -5.14 -2.46
CA GLY A 104 12.79 -4.10 -2.94
C GLY A 104 12.56 -3.01 -1.88
N PRO A 105 11.95 -1.86 -2.24
CA PRO A 105 11.71 -0.74 -1.33
C PRO A 105 10.46 -0.97 -0.46
N ARG A 106 10.31 -2.18 0.11
CA ARG A 106 9.16 -2.48 0.95
C ARG A 106 9.32 -1.83 2.32
N VAL A 107 8.43 -0.91 2.66
CA VAL A 107 8.45 -0.16 3.92
C VAL A 107 7.93 -1.02 5.06
N ALA A 108 6.79 -1.68 4.86
CA ALA A 108 6.19 -2.56 5.86
C ALA A 108 5.27 -3.61 5.25
N VAL A 109 4.90 -4.59 6.08
CA VAL A 109 3.89 -5.60 5.81
C VAL A 109 2.86 -5.53 6.95
N ILE A 110 1.58 -5.38 6.60
CA ILE A 110 0.47 -5.35 7.56
C ILE A 110 -0.43 -6.54 7.26
N ASP A 111 -0.55 -7.46 8.23
CA ASP A 111 -1.25 -8.73 8.05
C ASP A 111 -2.28 -8.97 9.16
N GLY A 112 -3.47 -9.45 8.78
CA GLY A 112 -4.42 -10.04 9.71
C GLY A 112 -5.41 -9.09 10.40
N TYR A 113 -5.42 -7.79 10.06
CA TYR A 113 -6.31 -6.79 10.67
C TYR A 113 -7.57 -6.48 9.85
N GLN A 114 -7.91 -7.29 8.84
CA GLN A 114 -9.09 -7.07 7.98
C GLN A 114 -9.11 -5.63 7.42
N ALA A 115 -10.26 -4.95 7.45
CA ALA A 115 -10.39 -3.58 6.98
C ALA A 115 -9.47 -2.59 7.71
N GLN A 116 -9.11 -2.84 8.98
CA GLN A 116 -8.20 -1.97 9.74
C GLN A 116 -6.77 -1.98 9.18
N SER A 117 -6.40 -3.05 8.44
CA SER A 117 -5.09 -3.14 7.79
C SER A 117 -4.86 -1.96 6.84
N TYR A 118 -5.90 -1.51 6.13
CA TYR A 118 -5.79 -0.37 5.21
C TYR A 118 -5.65 0.96 5.94
N THR A 119 -6.36 1.15 7.06
CA THR A 119 -6.22 2.35 7.90
C THR A 119 -4.80 2.48 8.48
N LEU A 120 -4.23 1.35 8.92
CA LEU A 120 -2.85 1.29 9.40
C LEU A 120 -1.86 1.56 8.26
N ALA A 121 -2.06 0.93 7.10
CA ALA A 121 -1.22 1.14 5.92
C ALA A 121 -1.23 2.60 5.48
N MET A 122 -2.40 3.23 5.47
CA MET A 122 -2.56 4.63 5.14
C MET A 122 -1.86 5.55 6.14
N SER A 123 -1.96 5.27 7.43
CA SER A 123 -1.29 6.08 8.45
C SER A 123 0.23 5.98 8.32
N LEU A 124 0.75 4.77 8.10
CA LEU A 124 2.17 4.56 7.85
C LEU A 124 2.63 5.22 6.53
N ALA A 125 1.80 5.19 5.48
CA ALA A 125 2.10 5.88 4.23
C ALA A 125 2.24 7.39 4.45
N LEU A 126 1.28 8.00 5.14
CA LEU A 126 1.34 9.43 5.47
C LEU A 126 2.55 9.79 6.33
N GLU A 127 2.92 8.94 7.29
CA GLU A 127 4.12 9.12 8.10
C GLU A 127 5.40 9.00 7.27
N THR A 128 5.46 8.02 6.35
CA THR A 128 6.60 7.82 5.44
C THR A 128 6.79 9.00 4.50
N LEU A 129 5.70 9.65 4.09
CA LEU A 129 5.73 10.87 3.27
C LEU A 129 6.09 12.14 4.07
N GLY A 130 6.30 12.03 5.39
CA GLY A 130 6.53 13.18 6.26
C GLY A 130 5.30 14.03 6.51
N CYS A 131 4.10 13.58 6.10
CA CYS A 131 2.84 14.28 6.36
C CYS A 131 2.38 14.14 7.83
N ALA A 132 3.01 13.24 8.61
CA ALA A 132 2.83 13.18 10.05
C ALA A 132 3.63 14.25 10.81
N GLU A 133 4.54 14.97 10.15
CA GLU A 133 5.42 15.96 10.79
C GLU A 133 5.29 17.33 10.12
N SER A 134 4.21 18.04 10.46
CA SER A 134 4.31 19.48 10.74
C SER A 134 4.32 19.73 12.24
N GLU A 135 5.00 18.89 13.04
CA GLU A 135 5.15 19.12 14.48
C GLU A 135 6.26 18.22 15.07
N ASN A 136 7.51 18.40 14.62
CA ASN A 136 8.65 17.91 15.39
C ASN A 136 9.90 18.78 15.19
N ASP A 137 9.74 20.09 15.37
CA ASP A 137 10.85 20.98 15.73
C ASP A 137 11.19 20.73 17.21
N VAL A 138 11.71 19.54 17.53
CA VAL A 138 12.33 19.31 18.84
C VAL A 138 13.75 19.84 18.76
N HIS A 139 13.86 21.15 18.96
CA HIS A 139 15.09 21.84 19.27
C HIS A 139 15.56 21.42 20.68
N VAL A 140 16.32 20.33 20.78
CA VAL A 140 17.10 20.03 21.99
C VAL A 140 18.33 20.93 22.02
N GLY A 141 18.12 22.16 22.50
CA GLY A 141 19.14 23.15 22.77
C GLY A 141 19.35 23.38 24.26
N THR A 142 20.59 23.13 24.69
CA THR A 142 21.31 23.53 25.93
C THR A 142 21.23 22.59 27.13
#